data_AF-A0A2D6HEM5-F1
#
_entry.id   AF-A0A2D6HEM5-F1
#
_cell.length_a   1.000
_cell.length_b   1.000
_cell.length_c   1.000
_cell.angle_alpha   90.00
_cell.angle_beta   90.00
_cell.angle_gamma   90.00
#
_symmetry.space_group_name_H-M   'P 1'
#
loop_
_entity.id
_entity.type
_entity.pdbx_description
1 polymer ?
#
loop_
_entity_poly.entity_id
_entity_poly.type
_entity_poly.pdbx_seq_one_letter_code
_entity_poly.pdbx_strand_id
1 'polypeptide(L)'
;MFRLLVALALLLTLGACRALKNFDLIEIADAKAHNLAELHPREGRHAYVATLVGDVEYLLRQGLRGTGASAMAKDPGAIDVPETECLEALLALARFDATDERVASLQVLWACRVATECPWDLSRERAVRELGTAAVRLEVGPPAALAPDVTPDGAAAVGRALGRVMAALGEPEDADRGGADDLSAACDGLRALVLDVPGGRRVLFGLAQLLADPRREEGETELLREVQRATEVRCIAQTLATSLGDGSPRVRVAAVEAAVRSGGRGVLAILLDQLQREPSDEVSAAVLRLVAAEGLPRREEDIDPADFARARESLLAQLVRFAVEHPTGPVRVQAMLALTRVVGGGPESLRAEDWEDWWLARSAAGVSAPVPAGTGR
;
A
#
# COMPACT_ATOMS: atom_id res chain seq x y z
N MET A 1 -0.11 41.21 -9.06
CA MET A 1 0.48 41.59 -10.38
C MET A 1 1.53 40.60 -10.87
N PHE A 2 2.51 40.19 -10.05
CA PHE A 2 3.60 39.28 -10.46
C PHE A 2 3.13 37.88 -10.90
N ARG A 3 2.26 37.20 -10.14
CA ARG A 3 1.68 35.89 -10.54
C ARG A 3 0.87 35.94 -11.83
N LEU A 4 0.20 37.07 -12.09
CA LEU A 4 -0.57 37.30 -13.32
C LEU A 4 0.38 37.48 -14.53
N LEU A 5 1.49 38.20 -14.35
CA LEU A 5 2.53 38.36 -15.36
C LEU A 5 3.26 37.04 -15.65
N VAL A 6 3.51 36.21 -14.64
CA VAL A 6 4.07 34.86 -14.82
C VAL A 6 3.10 33.96 -15.57
N ALA A 7 1.81 33.96 -15.22
CA ALA A 7 0.78 33.19 -15.92
C ALA A 7 0.58 33.68 -17.37
N LEU A 8 0.65 35.00 -17.62
CA LEU A 8 0.54 35.59 -18.95
C LEU A 8 1.78 35.30 -19.80
N ALA A 9 2.98 35.35 -19.20
CA ALA A 9 4.23 34.96 -19.85
C ALA A 9 4.21 33.46 -20.20
N LEU A 10 3.75 32.60 -19.28
CA LEU A 10 3.51 31.17 -19.53
C LEU A 10 2.51 30.96 -20.67
N LEU A 11 1.38 31.67 -20.67
CA LEU A 11 0.37 31.59 -21.74
C LEU A 11 0.89 32.07 -23.09
N LEU A 12 1.75 33.10 -23.13
CA LEU A 12 2.38 33.59 -24.36
C LEU A 12 3.47 32.64 -24.86
N THR A 13 4.26 32.03 -23.97
CA THR A 13 5.20 30.95 -24.34
C THR A 13 4.47 29.69 -24.76
N LEU A 14 3.37 29.31 -24.10
CA LEU A 14 2.53 28.17 -24.46
C LEU A 14 1.79 28.41 -25.79
N GLY A 15 1.37 29.66 -26.05
CA GLY A 15 0.81 30.10 -27.33
C GLY A 15 1.82 30.03 -28.48
N ALA A 16 3.09 30.35 -28.22
CA ALA A 16 4.18 30.14 -29.18
C ALA A 16 4.54 28.64 -29.33
N CYS A 17 4.42 27.86 -28.25
CA CYS A 17 4.63 26.41 -28.25
C CYS A 17 3.45 25.61 -28.81
N ARG A 18 2.30 26.21 -29.13
CA ARG A 18 1.17 25.54 -29.82
C ARG A 18 1.55 24.98 -31.20
N ALA A 19 2.69 25.39 -31.75
CA ALA A 19 3.32 24.80 -32.93
C ALA A 19 4.10 23.49 -32.65
N LEU A 20 4.37 23.15 -31.38
CA LEU A 20 4.99 21.91 -30.95
C LEU A 20 3.89 20.95 -30.49
N LYS A 21 3.56 19.95 -31.31
CA LYS A 21 2.60 18.87 -31.00
C LYS A 21 3.04 17.94 -29.84
N ASN A 22 4.03 18.32 -29.04
CA ASN A 22 4.62 17.52 -27.97
C ASN A 22 4.30 18.13 -26.59
N PHE A 23 3.04 18.46 -26.33
CA PHE A 23 2.60 18.90 -25.00
C PHE A 23 2.34 17.76 -24.02
N ASP A 24 2.50 16.51 -24.47
CA ASP A 24 2.48 15.30 -23.62
C ASP A 24 3.66 15.25 -22.61
N LEU A 25 4.51 16.29 -22.55
CA LEU A 25 5.68 16.33 -21.67
C LEU A 25 5.41 16.89 -20.27
N ILE A 26 4.29 17.58 -20.04
CA ILE A 26 3.98 18.12 -18.71
C ILE A 26 3.02 17.17 -18.02
N GLU A 27 3.55 16.21 -17.26
CA GLU A 27 2.77 15.36 -16.37
C GLU A 27 2.68 16.01 -14.98
N ILE A 28 1.48 16.06 -14.36
CA ILE A 28 1.29 16.64 -13.03
C ILE A 28 0.61 15.62 -12.10
N ALA A 29 1.32 15.18 -11.06
CA ALA A 29 0.82 14.18 -10.11
C ALA A 29 -0.51 14.62 -9.45
N ASP A 30 -0.62 15.89 -9.09
CA ASP A 30 -1.83 16.47 -8.52
C ASP A 30 -3.04 16.42 -9.46
N ALA A 31 -2.83 16.46 -10.78
CA ALA A 31 -3.90 16.32 -11.76
C ALA A 31 -4.42 14.87 -11.80
N LYS A 32 -3.54 13.87 -11.69
CA LYS A 32 -3.93 12.46 -11.61
C LYS A 32 -4.65 12.17 -10.29
N ALA A 33 -4.14 12.70 -9.18
CA ALA A 33 -4.79 12.65 -7.88
C ALA A 33 -6.17 13.32 -7.89
N HIS A 34 -6.32 14.46 -8.57
CA HIS A 34 -7.61 15.13 -8.77
C HIS A 34 -8.57 14.24 -9.56
N ASN A 35 -8.14 13.66 -10.67
CA ASN A 35 -8.99 12.77 -11.47
C ASN A 35 -9.42 11.54 -10.68
N LEU A 36 -8.54 10.94 -9.87
CA LEU A 36 -8.90 9.85 -8.95
C LEU A 36 -9.94 10.29 -7.90
N ALA A 37 -9.89 11.54 -7.42
CA ALA A 37 -10.91 12.08 -6.51
C ALA A 37 -12.27 12.27 -7.16
N GLU A 38 -12.29 12.73 -8.41
CA GLU A 38 -13.52 12.84 -9.18
C GLU A 38 -14.12 11.47 -9.49
N LEU A 39 -13.28 10.47 -9.82
CA LEU A 39 -13.70 9.10 -10.11
C LEU A 39 -14.16 8.33 -8.87
N HIS A 40 -13.63 8.65 -7.69
CA HIS A 40 -14.03 8.05 -6.42
C HIS A 40 -14.72 9.07 -5.51
N PRO A 41 -16.02 9.35 -5.70
CA PRO A 41 -16.82 10.07 -4.72
C PRO A 41 -16.88 9.29 -3.39
N ARG A 42 -17.34 9.95 -2.32
CA ARG A 42 -17.39 9.39 -0.97
C ARG A 42 -18.24 8.12 -0.83
N GLU A 43 -19.10 7.83 -1.81
CA GLU A 43 -20.05 6.72 -1.81
C GLU A 43 -19.42 5.36 -2.21
N GLY A 44 -18.11 5.31 -2.46
CA GLY A 44 -17.39 4.05 -2.73
C GLY A 44 -17.70 3.40 -4.08
N ARG A 45 -18.41 4.11 -4.97
CA ARG A 45 -18.66 3.70 -6.37
C ARG A 45 -17.91 4.62 -7.31
N HIS A 46 -17.62 4.12 -8.52
CA HIS A 46 -17.08 4.97 -9.57
C HIS A 46 -18.11 6.00 -10.04
N ALA A 47 -17.66 7.24 -10.25
CA ALA A 47 -18.48 8.26 -10.87
C ALA A 47 -18.52 8.07 -12.39
N TYR A 48 -19.74 7.97 -12.94
CA TYR A 48 -19.99 8.01 -14.39
C TYR A 48 -20.11 9.44 -14.93
N VAL A 49 -20.07 10.44 -14.03
CA VAL A 49 -20.10 11.86 -14.37
C VAL A 49 -19.09 12.57 -13.48
N ALA A 50 -18.09 13.21 -14.09
CA ALA A 50 -16.95 13.77 -13.37
C ALA A 50 -16.31 14.95 -14.11
N THR A 51 -15.59 15.81 -13.39
CA THR A 51 -14.79 16.88 -13.98
C THR A 51 -13.34 16.42 -14.10
N LEU A 52 -13.08 15.44 -14.97
CA LEU A 52 -11.72 15.00 -15.29
C LEU A 52 -10.97 16.12 -16.00
N VAL A 53 -9.69 16.32 -15.68
CA VAL A 53 -8.86 17.38 -16.27
C VAL A 53 -7.54 16.82 -16.77
N GLY A 54 -7.04 17.38 -17.87
CA GLY A 54 -5.66 17.15 -18.31
C GLY A 54 -4.67 17.95 -17.49
N ASP A 55 -3.37 17.65 -17.61
CA ASP A 55 -2.32 18.27 -16.79
C ASP A 55 -2.23 19.80 -17.00
N VAL A 56 -2.20 20.25 -18.26
CA VAL A 56 -2.19 21.70 -18.59
C VAL A 56 -3.46 22.39 -18.09
N GLU A 57 -4.61 21.74 -18.22
CA GLU A 57 -5.88 22.27 -17.72
C GLU A 57 -5.85 22.42 -16.20
N TYR A 58 -5.35 21.41 -15.48
CA TYR A 58 -5.18 21.45 -14.03
C TYR A 58 -4.27 22.62 -13.62
N LEU A 59 -3.11 22.76 -14.27
CA LEU A 59 -2.16 23.85 -13.98
C LEU A 59 -2.79 25.23 -14.15
N LEU A 60 -3.50 25.46 -15.27
CA LEU A 60 -4.18 26.73 -15.54
C LEU A 60 -5.24 27.03 -14.47
N ARG A 61 -6.03 26.02 -14.07
CA ARG A 61 -7.02 26.16 -12.99
C ARG A 61 -6.37 26.53 -11.67
N GLN A 62 -5.29 25.86 -11.27
CA GLN A 62 -4.61 26.19 -10.02
C GLN A 62 -4.00 27.59 -10.03
N GLY A 63 -3.38 27.99 -11.15
CA GLY A 63 -2.81 29.35 -11.30
C GLY A 63 -3.85 30.47 -11.23
N LEU A 64 -5.09 30.19 -11.67
CA LEU A 64 -6.19 31.16 -11.69
C LEU A 64 -7.10 31.12 -10.45
N ARG A 65 -7.01 30.10 -9.58
CA ARG A 65 -7.81 30.05 -8.33
C ARG A 65 -7.65 31.30 -7.46
N GLY A 66 -6.50 31.98 -7.52
CA GLY A 66 -6.24 33.22 -6.78
C GLY A 66 -6.78 34.51 -7.43
N THR A 67 -7.33 34.47 -8.63
CA THR A 67 -7.78 35.67 -9.36
C THR A 67 -9.29 35.90 -9.31
N GLY A 68 -10.04 35.04 -8.61
CA GLY A 68 -11.51 35.10 -8.56
C GLY A 68 -12.18 34.75 -9.90
N ALA A 69 -11.42 34.25 -10.87
CA ALA A 69 -11.94 33.89 -12.18
C ALA A 69 -12.75 32.58 -12.11
N SER A 70 -14.08 32.72 -11.96
CA SER A 70 -15.05 31.64 -12.19
C SER A 70 -15.06 31.11 -13.64
N ALA A 71 -14.31 31.75 -14.54
CA ALA A 71 -14.36 31.54 -15.99
C ALA A 71 -13.76 30.21 -16.49
N MET A 72 -13.23 29.34 -15.60
CA MET A 72 -12.71 28.02 -15.97
C MET A 72 -13.40 26.86 -15.23
N ALA A 73 -14.63 27.06 -14.73
CA ALA A 73 -15.45 25.92 -14.34
C ALA A 73 -15.68 25.03 -15.58
N LYS A 74 -15.39 23.72 -15.46
CA LYS A 74 -15.74 22.73 -16.48
C LYS A 74 -16.90 21.95 -15.95
N ASP A 75 -17.94 21.89 -16.76
CA ASP A 75 -19.10 21.08 -16.46
C ASP A 75 -18.68 19.60 -16.41
N PRO A 76 -19.17 18.83 -15.43
CA PRO A 76 -18.93 17.40 -15.37
C PRO A 76 -19.33 16.73 -16.69
N GLY A 77 -18.45 15.89 -17.22
CA GLY A 77 -18.68 15.11 -18.43
C GLY A 77 -19.07 13.67 -18.09
N ALA A 78 -19.82 13.02 -18.99
CA ALA A 78 -20.06 11.58 -18.90
C ALA A 78 -18.76 10.80 -19.12
N ILE A 79 -18.59 9.71 -18.37
CA ILE A 79 -17.48 8.76 -18.51
C ILE A 79 -18.05 7.41 -18.89
N ASP A 80 -17.65 6.90 -20.05
CA ASP A 80 -18.17 5.63 -20.57
C ASP A 80 -17.70 4.43 -19.75
N VAL A 81 -16.41 4.40 -19.38
CA VAL A 81 -15.77 3.26 -18.70
C VAL A 81 -14.92 3.75 -17.51
N PRO A 82 -15.55 4.13 -16.39
CA PRO A 82 -14.85 4.80 -15.30
C PRO A 82 -13.84 3.91 -14.58
N GLU A 83 -13.97 2.58 -14.66
CA GLU A 83 -12.97 1.64 -14.19
C GLU A 83 -11.66 1.68 -14.96
N THR A 84 -11.73 1.86 -16.29
CA THR A 84 -10.54 2.03 -17.12
C THR A 84 -9.88 3.36 -16.80
N GLU A 85 -10.65 4.46 -16.73
CA GLU A 85 -10.13 5.78 -16.35
C GLU A 85 -9.47 5.77 -14.96
N CYS A 86 -10.06 5.05 -14.01
CA CYS A 86 -9.48 4.89 -12.67
C CYS A 86 -8.14 4.15 -12.71
N LEU A 87 -8.08 3.02 -13.42
CA LEU A 87 -6.85 2.25 -13.56
C LEU A 87 -5.77 3.06 -14.28
N GLU A 88 -6.11 3.78 -15.35
CA GLU A 88 -5.19 4.63 -16.09
C GLU A 88 -4.66 5.78 -15.25
N ALA A 89 -5.53 6.47 -14.49
CA ALA A 89 -5.12 7.53 -13.59
C ALA A 89 -4.20 7.02 -12.47
N LEU A 90 -4.49 5.83 -11.91
CA LEU A 90 -3.64 5.19 -10.90
C LEU A 90 -2.27 4.81 -11.50
N LEU A 91 -2.26 4.20 -12.69
CA LEU A 91 -1.01 3.85 -13.39
C LEU A 91 -0.20 5.09 -13.75
N ALA A 92 -0.85 6.17 -14.17
CA ALA A 92 -0.19 7.44 -14.45
C ALA A 92 0.44 8.02 -13.16
N LEU A 93 -0.30 8.05 -12.04
CA LEU A 93 0.22 8.51 -10.76
C LEU A 93 1.41 7.67 -10.26
N ALA A 94 1.36 6.35 -10.47
CA ALA A 94 2.44 5.43 -10.07
C ALA A 94 3.74 5.58 -10.88
N ARG A 95 3.71 6.23 -12.05
CA ARG A 95 4.91 6.47 -12.88
C ARG A 95 5.74 7.67 -12.43
N PHE A 96 5.15 8.57 -11.64
CA PHE A 96 5.89 9.72 -11.13
C PHE A 96 6.99 9.29 -10.18
N ASP A 97 8.06 10.09 -10.13
CA ASP A 97 9.21 9.84 -9.29
C ASP A 97 8.84 9.89 -7.80
N ALA A 98 8.99 8.74 -7.13
CA ALA A 98 8.72 8.58 -5.72
C ALA A 98 9.84 9.12 -4.81
N THR A 99 10.90 9.72 -5.37
CA THR A 99 11.89 10.50 -4.59
C THR A 99 11.35 11.87 -4.17
N ASP A 100 10.35 12.40 -4.89
CA ASP A 100 9.55 13.53 -4.42
C ASP A 100 8.57 13.04 -3.35
N GLU A 101 8.82 13.43 -2.09
CA GLU A 101 8.01 13.02 -0.93
C GLU A 101 6.52 13.36 -1.08
N ARG A 102 6.19 14.50 -1.70
CA ARG A 102 4.79 14.88 -1.93
C ARG A 102 4.13 13.91 -2.89
N VAL A 103 4.79 13.60 -4.00
CA VAL A 103 4.31 12.65 -5.00
C VAL A 103 4.17 11.26 -4.38
N ALA A 104 5.19 10.81 -3.64
CA ALA A 104 5.19 9.52 -2.97
C ALA A 104 4.02 9.39 -1.99
N SER A 105 3.69 10.46 -1.27
CA SER A 105 2.55 10.48 -0.35
C SER A 105 1.21 10.44 -1.07
N LEU A 106 1.07 11.14 -2.19
CA LEU A 106 -0.11 11.04 -3.04
C LEU A 106 -0.29 9.62 -3.58
N GLN A 107 0.80 8.97 -4.00
CA GLN A 107 0.77 7.57 -4.44
C GLN A 107 0.26 6.64 -3.32
N VAL A 108 0.79 6.77 -2.09
CA VAL A 108 0.34 5.97 -0.94
C VAL A 108 -1.12 6.24 -0.61
N LEU A 109 -1.52 7.51 -0.51
CA LEU A 109 -2.90 7.91 -0.19
C LEU A 109 -3.90 7.30 -1.18
N TRP A 110 -3.63 7.42 -2.47
CA TRP A 110 -4.52 6.91 -3.51
C TRP A 110 -4.49 5.41 -3.64
N ALA A 111 -3.33 4.77 -3.56
CA ALA A 111 -3.24 3.32 -3.58
C ALA A 111 -3.96 2.70 -2.38
N CYS A 112 -3.80 3.25 -1.16
CA CYS A 112 -4.58 2.81 0.01
C CYS A 112 -6.09 2.92 -0.25
N ARG A 113 -6.55 4.05 -0.80
CA ARG A 113 -7.96 4.26 -1.10
C ARG A 113 -8.50 3.26 -2.11
N VAL A 114 -7.83 3.14 -3.27
CA VAL A 114 -8.27 2.26 -4.35
C VAL A 114 -8.27 0.81 -3.87
N ALA A 115 -7.22 0.38 -3.18
CA ALA A 115 -7.11 -0.99 -2.65
C ALA A 115 -8.23 -1.36 -1.67
N THR A 116 -8.80 -0.41 -0.92
CA THR A 116 -9.86 -0.71 0.06
C THR A 116 -11.27 -0.41 -0.42
N GLU A 117 -11.46 0.57 -1.30
CA GLU A 117 -12.79 1.09 -1.66
C GLU A 117 -13.20 0.82 -3.11
N CYS A 118 -12.26 0.49 -4.01
CA CYS A 118 -12.60 0.33 -5.42
C CYS A 118 -13.41 -0.97 -5.64
N PRO A 119 -14.57 -0.93 -6.32
CA PRO A 119 -15.35 -2.14 -6.58
C PRO A 119 -14.66 -3.10 -7.56
N TRP A 120 -13.72 -2.61 -8.38
CA TRP A 120 -13.06 -3.40 -9.42
C TRP A 120 -11.76 -4.01 -8.93
N ASP A 121 -11.65 -5.32 -9.08
CA ASP A 121 -10.53 -6.10 -8.55
C ASP A 121 -9.20 -5.80 -9.25
N LEU A 122 -9.20 -5.48 -10.55
CA LEU A 122 -7.99 -5.09 -11.27
C LEU A 122 -7.36 -3.80 -10.73
N SER A 123 -8.19 -2.79 -10.42
CA SER A 123 -7.70 -1.55 -9.81
C SER A 123 -7.21 -1.79 -8.38
N ARG A 124 -7.92 -2.62 -7.60
CA ARG A 124 -7.46 -3.03 -6.25
C ARG A 124 -6.13 -3.79 -6.32
N GLU A 125 -6.01 -4.78 -7.20
CA GLU A 125 -4.78 -5.54 -7.41
C GLU A 125 -3.62 -4.60 -7.73
N ARG A 126 -3.82 -3.68 -8.70
CA ARG A 126 -2.77 -2.75 -9.07
C ARG A 126 -2.37 -1.85 -7.90
N ALA A 127 -3.34 -1.32 -7.16
CA ALA A 127 -3.09 -0.49 -5.99
C ALA A 127 -2.30 -1.25 -4.91
N VAL A 128 -2.63 -2.51 -4.63
CA VAL A 128 -1.90 -3.36 -3.69
C VAL A 128 -0.45 -3.59 -4.13
N ARG A 129 -0.20 -3.77 -5.43
CA ARG A 129 1.17 -3.89 -5.97
C ARG A 129 1.97 -2.61 -5.76
N GLU A 130 1.38 -1.44 -5.95
CA GLU A 130 2.03 -0.15 -5.68
C GLU A 130 2.32 0.03 -4.19
N LEU A 131 1.39 -0.36 -3.32
CA LEU A 131 1.61 -0.36 -1.88
C LEU A 131 2.78 -1.28 -1.50
N GLY A 132 2.93 -2.45 -2.14
CA GLY A 132 4.09 -3.32 -1.95
C GLY A 132 5.43 -2.65 -2.32
N THR A 133 5.46 -1.83 -3.36
CA THR A 133 6.64 -1.03 -3.72
C THR A 133 6.92 0.06 -2.69
N ALA A 134 5.88 0.80 -2.27
CA ALA A 134 6.01 1.81 -1.24
C ALA A 134 6.41 1.22 0.12
N ALA A 135 5.95 0.02 0.44
CA ALA A 135 6.23 -0.68 1.68
C ALA A 135 7.72 -1.01 1.83
N VAL A 136 8.37 -1.42 0.73
CA VAL A 136 9.83 -1.62 0.69
C VAL A 136 10.56 -0.30 0.87
N ARG A 137 10.16 0.75 0.13
CA ARG A 137 10.78 2.09 0.21
C ARG A 137 10.74 2.67 1.62
N LEU A 138 9.63 2.45 2.34
CA LEU A 138 9.40 3.01 3.67
C LEU A 138 9.79 2.06 4.81
N GLU A 139 10.26 0.85 4.50
CA GLU A 139 10.61 -0.20 5.47
C GLU A 139 9.45 -0.53 6.42
N VAL A 140 8.25 -0.71 5.85
CA VAL A 140 7.00 -0.91 6.62
C VAL A 140 7.01 -2.19 7.45
N GLY A 141 7.71 -3.23 6.98
CA GLY A 141 7.72 -4.54 7.62
C GLY A 141 6.47 -5.37 7.30
N PRO A 142 6.08 -6.34 8.16
CA PRO A 142 4.95 -7.23 7.88
C PRO A 142 3.61 -6.49 7.94
N PRO A 143 2.59 -6.95 7.20
CA PRO A 143 1.23 -6.40 7.31
C PRO A 143 0.70 -6.49 8.73
N ALA A 144 0.02 -5.44 9.19
CA ALA A 144 -0.54 -5.35 10.53
C ALA A 144 -1.93 -4.69 10.47
N ALA A 145 -2.97 -5.48 10.74
CA ALA A 145 -4.33 -4.95 10.87
C ALA A 145 -4.51 -4.22 12.19
N LEU A 146 -5.49 -3.32 12.25
CA LEU A 146 -5.97 -2.82 13.54
C LEU A 146 -6.56 -3.99 14.33
N ALA A 147 -6.27 -4.05 15.63
CA ALA A 147 -6.78 -5.13 16.46
C ALA A 147 -8.32 -5.11 16.51
N PRO A 148 -9.02 -6.27 16.49
CA PRO A 148 -10.48 -6.32 16.37
C PRO A 148 -11.26 -5.62 17.50
N ASP A 149 -10.66 -5.52 18.68
CA ASP A 149 -11.22 -4.88 19.88
C ASP A 149 -10.89 -3.38 19.98
N VAL A 150 -10.06 -2.87 19.07
CA VAL A 150 -9.65 -1.48 19.05
C VAL A 150 -10.59 -0.66 18.16
N THR A 151 -11.23 0.34 18.76
CA THR A 151 -12.07 1.29 18.02
C THR A 151 -11.21 2.44 17.48
N PRO A 152 -11.21 2.71 16.16
CA PRO A 152 -10.45 3.80 15.59
C PRO A 152 -11.05 5.17 15.95
N ASP A 153 -10.20 6.17 16.06
CA ASP A 153 -10.58 7.56 16.22
C ASP A 153 -11.39 8.06 15.03
N GLY A 154 -12.58 8.59 15.30
CA GLY A 154 -13.49 9.08 14.27
C GLY A 154 -13.01 10.36 13.58
N ALA A 155 -13.63 10.70 12.46
CA ALA A 155 -13.28 11.85 11.63
C ALA A 155 -13.23 13.20 12.40
N ALA A 156 -14.08 13.36 13.43
CA ALA A 156 -14.07 14.56 14.27
C ALA A 156 -12.82 14.66 15.16
N ALA A 157 -12.29 13.54 15.67
CA ALA A 157 -11.05 13.52 16.44
C ALA A 157 -9.85 13.85 15.54
N VAL A 158 -9.79 13.23 14.36
CA VAL A 158 -8.79 13.54 13.32
C VAL A 158 -8.83 15.02 12.93
N GLY A 159 -10.02 15.56 12.67
CA GLY A 159 -10.20 16.98 12.31
C GLY A 159 -9.75 17.93 13.41
N ARG A 160 -10.05 17.62 14.69
CA ARG A 160 -9.56 18.42 15.83
C ARG A 160 -8.04 18.37 15.96
N ALA A 161 -7.42 17.21 15.77
CA ALA A 161 -5.97 17.06 15.86
C ALA A 161 -5.26 17.82 14.73
N LEU A 162 -5.74 17.70 13.48
CA LEU A 162 -5.25 18.51 12.36
C LEU A 162 -5.45 20.01 12.61
N GLY A 163 -6.59 20.41 13.17
CA GLY A 163 -6.86 21.80 13.54
C GLY A 163 -5.88 22.35 14.57
N ARG A 164 -5.39 21.53 15.52
CA ARG A 164 -4.34 21.93 16.47
C ARG A 164 -2.99 22.13 15.79
N VAL A 165 -2.63 21.26 14.85
CA VAL A 165 -1.40 21.46 14.04
C VAL A 165 -1.50 22.75 13.23
N MET A 166 -2.65 23.00 12.60
CA MET A 166 -2.89 24.25 11.86
C MET A 166 -2.77 25.48 12.77
N ALA A 167 -3.34 25.43 13.97
CA ALA A 167 -3.26 26.52 14.95
C ALA A 167 -1.83 26.73 15.44
N ALA A 168 -1.07 25.67 15.69
CA ALA A 168 0.32 25.75 16.12
C ALA A 168 1.25 26.35 15.04
N LEU A 169 0.96 26.10 13.76
CA LEU A 169 1.72 26.70 12.65
C LEU A 169 1.50 28.22 12.53
N GLY A 170 0.31 28.72 12.90
CA GLY A 170 -0.09 30.13 12.93
C GLY A 170 0.13 30.90 11.61
N GLU A 171 -0.29 32.17 11.56
CA GLU A 171 0.25 33.11 10.56
C GLU A 171 1.55 33.73 11.11
N PRO A 172 2.55 34.06 10.27
CA PRO A 172 3.82 34.66 10.73
C PRO A 172 3.65 35.99 11.48
N GLU A 173 2.52 36.67 11.29
CA GLU A 173 2.21 37.98 11.86
C GLU A 173 1.48 37.90 13.21
N ASP A 174 1.05 36.71 13.64
CA ASP A 174 0.37 36.54 14.94
C ASP A 174 1.40 36.53 16.07
N ALA A 175 1.29 37.52 16.97
CA ALA A 175 2.14 37.61 18.17
C ALA A 175 1.97 36.43 19.16
N ASP A 176 0.90 35.66 19.00
CA ASP A 176 0.56 34.45 19.76
C ASP A 176 0.94 33.15 18.99
N ARG A 177 1.86 33.21 18.03
CA ARG A 177 2.33 32.02 17.31
C ARG A 177 2.82 30.98 18.33
N GLY A 178 2.19 29.80 18.29
CA GLY A 178 2.61 28.68 19.13
C GLY A 178 4.09 28.40 18.88
N GLY A 179 4.85 28.19 19.95
CA GLY A 179 6.28 27.90 19.81
C GLY A 179 6.49 26.56 19.10
N ALA A 180 7.74 26.24 18.75
CA ALA A 180 8.10 24.92 18.22
C ALA A 180 7.60 23.76 19.13
N ASP A 181 7.53 24.01 20.45
CA ASP A 181 6.97 23.10 21.44
C ASP A 181 5.47 22.82 21.23
N ASP A 182 4.68 23.82 20.82
CA ASP A 182 3.24 23.65 20.56
C ASP A 182 3.00 22.83 19.29
N LEU A 183 3.81 23.05 18.24
CA LEU A 183 3.75 22.25 17.02
C LEU A 183 4.16 20.81 17.29
N SER A 184 5.24 20.60 18.05
CA SER A 184 5.69 19.27 18.47
C SER A 184 4.58 18.53 19.25
N ALA A 185 3.98 19.18 20.25
CA ALA A 185 2.88 18.62 21.03
C ALA A 185 1.64 18.31 20.16
N ALA A 186 1.33 19.16 19.17
CA ALA A 186 0.24 18.92 18.23
C ALA A 186 0.52 17.72 17.30
N CYS A 187 1.77 17.58 16.84
CA CYS A 187 2.22 16.44 16.04
C CYS A 187 2.17 15.13 16.83
N ASP A 188 2.58 15.15 18.10
CA ASP A 188 2.45 13.99 19.00
C ASP A 188 0.99 13.62 19.22
N GLY A 189 0.10 14.61 19.35
CA GLY A 189 -1.34 14.41 19.39
C GLY A 189 -1.89 13.71 18.14
N LEU A 190 -1.37 13.99 16.95
CA LEU A 190 -1.72 13.25 15.72
C LEU A 190 -1.17 11.82 15.72
N ARG A 191 0.08 11.62 16.14
CA ARG A 191 0.72 10.29 16.18
C ARG A 191 0.01 9.34 17.14
N ALA A 192 -0.48 9.89 18.25
CA ALA A 192 -1.21 9.17 19.29
C ALA A 192 -2.62 8.70 18.87
N LEU A 193 -3.16 9.21 17.76
CA LEU A 193 -4.46 8.76 17.26
C LEU A 193 -4.40 7.29 16.86
N VAL A 194 -5.46 6.57 17.20
CA VAL A 194 -5.75 5.23 16.72
C VAL A 194 -6.41 5.35 15.35
N LEU A 195 -5.63 5.20 14.28
CA LEU A 195 -6.11 5.42 12.91
C LEU A 195 -6.42 4.09 12.23
N ASP A 196 -7.60 4.01 11.63
CA ASP A 196 -7.89 3.09 10.53
C ASP A 196 -7.41 3.68 9.19
N VAL A 197 -7.48 2.90 8.09
CA VAL A 197 -7.06 3.36 6.76
C VAL A 197 -7.80 4.64 6.32
N PRO A 198 -9.13 4.80 6.51
CA PRO A 198 -9.81 6.07 6.28
C PRO A 198 -9.30 7.25 7.13
N GLY A 199 -9.06 7.06 8.42
CA GLY A 199 -8.52 8.07 9.32
C GLY A 199 -7.12 8.50 8.89
N GLY A 200 -6.24 7.54 8.63
CA GLY A 200 -4.88 7.78 8.15
C GLY A 200 -4.85 8.55 6.83
N ARG A 201 -5.69 8.20 5.85
CA ARG A 201 -5.78 8.97 4.59
C ARG A 201 -6.22 10.42 4.79
N ARG A 202 -7.12 10.70 5.75
CA ARG A 202 -7.50 12.10 6.07
C ARG A 202 -6.33 12.87 6.66
N VAL A 203 -5.54 12.23 7.52
CA VAL A 203 -4.30 12.82 8.06
C VAL A 203 -3.31 13.09 6.93
N LEU A 204 -3.03 12.10 6.07
CA LEU A 204 -2.13 12.28 4.91
C LEU A 204 -2.59 13.42 3.99
N PHE A 205 -3.88 13.50 3.69
CA PHE A 205 -4.42 14.59 2.89
C PHE A 205 -4.19 15.95 3.55
N GLY A 206 -4.47 16.06 4.85
CA GLY A 206 -4.25 17.29 5.61
C GLY A 206 -2.78 17.70 5.63
N LEU A 207 -1.88 16.75 5.95
CA LEU A 207 -0.43 16.97 5.96
C LEU A 207 0.11 17.37 4.59
N ALA A 208 -0.40 16.79 3.50
CA ALA A 208 0.00 17.19 2.15
C ALA A 208 -0.34 18.67 1.85
N GLN A 209 -1.49 19.17 2.32
CA GLN A 209 -1.80 20.61 2.23
C GLN A 209 -0.85 21.44 3.11
N LEU A 210 -0.52 20.92 4.30
CA LEU A 210 0.43 21.52 5.22
C LEU A 210 1.90 21.32 4.86
N LEU A 211 2.25 20.64 3.78
CA LEU A 211 3.61 20.57 3.27
C LEU A 211 3.75 21.35 1.95
N ALA A 212 2.62 21.74 1.37
CA ALA A 212 2.57 22.48 0.11
C ALA A 212 2.92 23.97 0.24
N ASP A 213 2.79 24.57 1.43
CA ASP A 213 3.08 25.99 1.60
C ASP A 213 4.60 26.21 1.84
N PRO A 214 5.27 26.93 0.91
CA PRO A 214 6.73 27.10 0.88
C PRO A 214 7.26 28.11 1.90
N ARG A 215 6.39 28.74 2.70
CA ARG A 215 6.79 29.71 3.73
C ARG A 215 7.24 29.06 5.03
N ARG A 216 7.06 27.74 5.17
CA ARG A 216 7.37 27.00 6.39
C ARG A 216 8.86 26.95 6.67
N GLU A 217 9.18 26.97 7.95
CA GLU A 217 10.54 26.75 8.40
C GLU A 217 10.92 25.27 8.25
N GLU A 218 12.21 24.98 8.09
CA GLU A 218 12.68 23.61 7.87
C GLU A 218 12.32 22.69 9.04
N GLY A 219 12.45 23.16 10.28
CA GLY A 219 12.11 22.38 11.47
C GLY A 219 10.62 22.05 11.58
N GLU A 220 9.73 22.97 11.18
CA GLU A 220 8.29 22.69 11.10
C GLU A 220 8.01 21.62 10.04
N THR A 221 8.68 21.74 8.89
CA THR A 221 8.53 20.83 7.76
C THR A 221 9.01 19.42 8.12
N GLU A 222 10.13 19.29 8.83
CA GLU A 222 10.67 18.02 9.31
C GLU A 222 9.68 17.30 10.26
N LEU A 223 9.12 18.02 11.25
CA LEU A 223 8.11 17.45 12.16
C LEU A 223 6.88 16.93 11.39
N LEU A 224 6.38 17.69 10.42
CA LEU A 224 5.24 17.28 9.60
C LEU A 224 5.57 16.05 8.73
N ARG A 225 6.77 15.98 8.15
CA ARG A 225 7.25 14.82 7.36
C ARG A 225 7.36 13.56 8.21
N GLU A 226 7.81 13.67 9.46
CA GLU A 226 7.85 12.53 10.38
C GLU A 226 6.45 11.97 10.67
N VAL A 227 5.46 12.84 10.93
CA VAL A 227 4.07 12.43 11.14
C VAL A 227 3.49 11.80 9.86
N GLN A 228 3.79 12.39 8.70
CA GLN A 228 3.37 11.87 7.40
C GLN A 228 3.91 10.46 7.17
N ARG A 229 5.23 10.26 7.32
CA ARG A 229 5.89 8.96 7.15
C ARG A 229 5.31 7.91 8.11
N ALA A 230 5.12 8.24 9.39
CA ALA A 230 4.52 7.32 10.35
C ALA A 230 3.08 6.93 9.97
N THR A 231 2.31 7.89 9.42
CA THR A 231 0.95 7.66 8.95
C THR A 231 0.93 6.80 7.68
N GLU A 232 1.85 7.02 6.74
CA GLU A 232 2.02 6.19 5.53
C GLU A 232 2.33 4.74 5.88
N VAL A 233 3.31 4.52 6.76
CA VAL A 233 3.70 3.18 7.22
C VAL A 233 2.48 2.44 7.80
N ARG A 234 1.72 3.11 8.68
CA ARG A 234 0.51 2.55 9.30
C ARG A 234 -0.56 2.23 8.25
N CYS A 235 -0.85 3.16 7.34
CA CYS A 235 -1.83 2.97 6.28
C CYS A 235 -1.47 1.78 5.38
N ILE A 236 -0.21 1.68 4.95
CA ILE A 236 0.27 0.59 4.10
C ILE A 236 0.12 -0.75 4.83
N ALA A 237 0.62 -0.86 6.07
CA ALA A 237 0.55 -2.10 6.84
C ALA A 237 -0.90 -2.60 7.01
N GLN A 238 -1.83 -1.70 7.34
CA GLN A 238 -3.25 -2.04 7.51
C GLN A 238 -3.94 -2.38 6.20
N THR A 239 -3.67 -1.62 5.11
CA THR A 239 -4.23 -1.93 3.80
C THR A 239 -3.75 -3.28 3.30
N LEU A 240 -2.45 -3.59 3.39
CA LEU A 240 -1.93 -4.91 3.01
C LEU A 240 -2.58 -6.03 3.83
N ALA A 241 -2.74 -5.84 5.14
CA ALA A 241 -3.41 -6.82 6.00
C ALA A 241 -4.88 -7.04 5.61
N THR A 242 -5.57 -5.97 5.21
CA THR A 242 -6.95 -6.04 4.73
C THR A 242 -7.04 -6.75 3.38
N SER A 243 -6.11 -6.47 2.45
CA SER A 243 -6.07 -7.07 1.12
C SER A 243 -5.71 -8.55 1.12
N LEU A 244 -5.06 -9.07 2.17
CA LEU A 244 -4.89 -10.52 2.37
C LEU A 244 -6.24 -11.24 2.57
N GLY A 245 -7.28 -10.53 3.02
CA GLY A 245 -8.66 -11.03 3.14
C GLY A 245 -9.60 -10.60 2.02
N ASP A 246 -9.10 -10.04 0.91
CA ASP A 246 -9.96 -9.57 -0.19
C ASP A 246 -10.77 -10.72 -0.81
N GLY A 247 -11.99 -10.44 -1.24
CA GLY A 247 -12.86 -11.43 -1.89
C GLY A 247 -12.30 -11.95 -3.21
N SER A 248 -11.51 -11.15 -3.94
CA SER A 248 -10.88 -11.55 -5.20
C SER A 248 -9.54 -12.25 -4.96
N PRO A 249 -9.36 -13.50 -5.44
CA PRO A 249 -8.08 -14.21 -5.37
C PRO A 249 -6.91 -13.42 -5.95
N ARG A 250 -7.14 -12.71 -7.06
CA ARG A 250 -6.15 -11.86 -7.73
C ARG A 250 -5.58 -10.78 -6.80
N VAL A 251 -6.45 -10.12 -6.03
CA VAL A 251 -6.03 -9.09 -5.07
C VAL A 251 -5.26 -9.74 -3.91
N ARG A 252 -5.72 -10.91 -3.42
CA ARG A 252 -5.00 -11.67 -2.39
C ARG A 252 -3.60 -12.11 -2.85
N VAL A 253 -3.45 -12.54 -4.10
CA VAL A 253 -2.13 -12.86 -4.70
C VAL A 253 -1.21 -11.64 -4.65
N ALA A 254 -1.69 -10.48 -5.11
CA ALA A 254 -0.92 -9.24 -5.02
C ALA A 254 -0.56 -8.87 -3.58
N ALA A 255 -1.48 -9.08 -2.63
CA ALA A 255 -1.26 -8.81 -1.20
C ALA A 255 -0.21 -9.74 -0.60
N VAL A 256 -0.25 -11.03 -0.94
CA VAL A 256 0.75 -12.03 -0.53
C VAL A 256 2.15 -11.62 -1.05
N GLU A 257 2.25 -11.27 -2.32
CA GLU A 257 3.51 -10.82 -2.93
C GLU A 257 4.03 -9.54 -2.28
N ALA A 258 3.16 -8.55 -2.05
CA ALA A 258 3.50 -7.29 -1.39
C ALA A 258 3.93 -7.51 0.08
N ALA A 259 3.22 -8.37 0.80
CA ALA A 259 3.49 -8.70 2.19
C ALA A 259 4.86 -9.36 2.36
N VAL A 260 5.19 -10.35 1.53
CA VAL A 260 6.50 -11.02 1.57
C VAL A 260 7.62 -10.07 1.15
N ARG A 261 7.37 -9.18 0.18
CA ARG A 261 8.36 -8.18 -0.23
C ARG A 261 8.67 -7.17 0.88
N SER A 262 7.65 -6.78 1.64
CA SER A 262 7.76 -5.79 2.73
C SER A 262 8.27 -6.38 4.04
N GLY A 263 7.70 -7.51 4.48
CA GLY A 263 8.00 -8.15 5.76
C GLY A 263 9.01 -9.29 5.67
N GLY A 264 9.51 -9.60 4.47
CA GLY A 264 10.46 -10.67 4.24
C GLY A 264 9.89 -12.07 4.50
N ARG A 265 10.80 -13.01 4.74
CA ARG A 265 10.48 -14.45 4.86
C ARG A 265 9.66 -14.80 6.11
N GLY A 266 9.68 -13.97 7.15
CA GLY A 266 8.87 -14.19 8.35
C GLY A 266 7.37 -14.27 8.03
N VAL A 267 6.92 -13.49 7.03
CA VAL A 267 5.53 -13.52 6.54
C VAL A 267 5.16 -14.87 5.93
N LEU A 268 6.10 -15.57 5.28
CA LEU A 268 5.83 -16.89 4.69
C LEU A 268 5.47 -17.94 5.75
N ALA A 269 5.98 -17.83 6.98
CA ALA A 269 5.61 -18.75 8.06
C ALA A 269 4.10 -18.69 8.35
N ILE A 270 3.57 -17.46 8.44
CA ILE A 270 2.15 -17.19 8.70
C ILE A 270 1.29 -17.66 7.52
N LEU A 271 1.72 -17.36 6.29
CA LEU A 271 1.00 -17.78 5.09
C LEU A 271 0.98 -19.31 4.92
N LEU A 272 2.05 -20.00 5.29
CA LEU A 272 2.12 -21.46 5.27
C LEU A 272 1.16 -22.10 6.28
N ASP A 273 1.07 -21.56 7.50
CA ASP A 273 0.09 -22.02 8.50
C ASP A 273 -1.37 -21.83 8.03
N GLN A 274 -1.62 -20.82 7.20
CA GLN A 274 -2.93 -20.54 6.63
C GLN A 274 -3.22 -21.30 5.34
N LEU A 275 -2.20 -21.91 4.70
CA LEU A 275 -2.30 -22.47 3.36
C LEU A 275 -3.38 -23.56 3.24
N GLN A 276 -3.56 -24.39 4.28
CA GLN A 276 -4.61 -25.43 4.29
C GLN A 276 -6.04 -24.88 4.32
N ARG A 277 -6.20 -23.63 4.77
CA ARG A 277 -7.49 -22.94 4.86
C ARG A 277 -7.73 -22.01 3.67
N GLU A 278 -6.75 -21.83 2.79
CA GLU A 278 -6.91 -20.99 1.61
C GLU A 278 -7.78 -21.70 0.55
N PRO A 279 -8.96 -21.15 0.21
CA PRO A 279 -9.87 -21.79 -0.74
C PRO A 279 -9.44 -21.61 -2.20
N SER A 280 -8.50 -20.72 -2.52
CA SER A 280 -8.08 -20.45 -3.89
C SER A 280 -6.75 -21.11 -4.24
N ASP A 281 -6.80 -21.98 -5.25
CA ASP A 281 -5.62 -22.55 -5.91
C ASP A 281 -4.63 -21.48 -6.39
N GLU A 282 -5.12 -20.32 -6.85
CA GLU A 282 -4.29 -19.24 -7.37
C GLU A 282 -3.42 -18.63 -6.27
N VAL A 283 -4.02 -18.38 -5.10
CA VAL A 283 -3.34 -17.85 -3.91
C VAL A 283 -2.39 -18.89 -3.34
N SER A 284 -2.84 -20.14 -3.21
CA SER A 284 -1.99 -21.25 -2.77
C SER A 284 -0.76 -21.41 -3.67
N ALA A 285 -0.94 -21.39 -4.99
CA ALA A 285 0.15 -21.44 -5.94
C ALA A 285 1.09 -20.22 -5.82
N ALA A 286 0.58 -19.02 -5.53
CA ALA A 286 1.42 -17.84 -5.31
C ALA A 286 2.30 -17.96 -4.07
N VAL A 287 1.74 -18.42 -2.94
CA VAL A 287 2.51 -18.68 -1.72
C VAL A 287 3.62 -19.70 -1.98
N LEU A 288 3.30 -20.80 -2.67
CA LEU A 288 4.28 -21.85 -2.98
C LEU A 288 5.39 -21.38 -3.92
N ARG A 289 5.06 -20.53 -4.92
CA ARG A 289 6.08 -19.90 -5.77
C ARG A 289 7.03 -19.01 -4.96
N LEU A 290 6.50 -18.25 -3.99
CA LEU A 290 7.32 -17.43 -3.11
C LEU A 290 8.20 -18.28 -2.19
N VAL A 291 7.69 -19.40 -1.67
CA VAL A 291 8.50 -20.36 -0.90
C VAL A 291 9.59 -20.99 -1.78
N ALA A 292 9.31 -21.29 -3.05
CA ALA A 292 10.32 -21.82 -3.97
C ALA A 292 11.42 -20.78 -4.29
N ALA A 293 11.05 -19.50 -4.41
CA ALA A 293 11.96 -18.41 -4.74
C ALA A 293 12.79 -17.93 -3.54
N GLU A 294 12.13 -17.70 -2.40
CA GLU A 294 12.74 -17.13 -1.20
C GLU A 294 13.20 -18.22 -0.23
N GLY A 295 12.59 -19.39 -0.24
CA GLY A 295 12.80 -20.42 0.76
C GLY A 295 12.03 -20.18 2.05
N LEU A 296 12.26 -21.06 3.02
CA LEU A 296 11.66 -20.98 4.35
C LEU A 296 12.26 -19.82 5.19
N PRO A 297 11.58 -19.39 6.26
CA PRO A 297 12.13 -18.46 7.24
C PRO A 297 13.53 -18.87 7.70
N ARG A 298 14.40 -17.87 7.90
CA ARG A 298 15.75 -18.05 8.44
C ARG A 298 15.74 -17.88 9.95
N ARG A 299 16.72 -18.48 10.63
CA ARG A 299 16.89 -18.31 12.08
C ARG A 299 17.35 -16.87 12.35
N GLU A 300 16.61 -16.17 13.21
CA GLU A 300 17.04 -14.90 13.79
C GLU A 300 17.98 -15.15 14.97
N GLU A 301 18.87 -14.21 15.28
CA GLU A 301 19.93 -14.41 16.28
C GLU A 301 19.37 -14.77 17.67
N ASP A 302 18.23 -14.15 18.02
CA ASP A 302 17.57 -14.27 19.32
C ASP A 302 16.72 -15.54 19.48
N ILE A 303 16.59 -16.36 18.44
CA ILE A 303 15.80 -17.60 18.49
C ILE A 303 16.72 -18.78 18.81
N ASP A 304 16.34 -19.54 19.84
CA ASP A 304 17.03 -20.78 20.22
C ASP A 304 17.15 -21.74 19.01
N PRO A 305 18.35 -22.31 18.73
CA PRO A 305 18.55 -23.18 17.58
C PRO A 305 17.63 -24.41 17.55
N ALA A 306 17.29 -24.98 18.70
CA ALA A 306 16.40 -26.13 18.77
C ALA A 306 14.95 -25.72 18.49
N ASP A 307 14.49 -24.58 19.02
CA ASP A 307 13.18 -24.01 18.70
C ASP A 307 13.03 -23.72 17.21
N PHE A 308 14.04 -23.10 16.60
CA PHE A 308 14.05 -22.84 15.16
C PHE A 308 14.01 -24.14 14.35
N ALA A 309 14.82 -25.15 14.73
CA ALA A 309 14.81 -26.45 14.05
C ALA A 309 13.43 -27.12 14.13
N ARG A 310 12.75 -27.05 15.28
CA ARG A 310 11.38 -27.56 15.47
C ARG A 310 10.37 -26.83 14.60
N ALA A 311 10.41 -25.49 14.59
CA ALA A 311 9.52 -24.68 13.77
C ALA A 311 9.71 -24.97 12.28
N ARG A 312 10.97 -25.07 11.83
CA ARG A 312 11.30 -25.39 10.44
C ARG A 312 10.82 -26.79 10.06
N GLU A 313 11.00 -27.79 10.91
CA GLU A 313 10.53 -29.15 10.65
C GLU A 313 9.00 -29.21 10.59
N SER A 314 8.30 -28.44 11.44
CA SER A 314 6.83 -28.30 11.36
C SER A 314 6.38 -27.71 10.02
N LEU A 315 7.05 -26.65 9.53
CA LEU A 315 6.73 -26.05 8.22
C LEU A 315 6.97 -27.03 7.06
N LEU A 316 8.03 -27.83 7.13
CA LEU A 316 8.28 -28.89 6.15
C LEU A 316 7.20 -29.97 6.18
N ALA A 317 6.79 -30.42 7.37
CA ALA A 317 5.71 -31.38 7.54
C ALA A 317 4.41 -30.88 6.90
N GLN A 318 4.08 -29.60 7.13
CA GLN A 318 2.91 -28.95 6.55
C GLN A 318 2.98 -28.89 5.02
N LEU A 319 4.13 -28.53 4.46
CA LEU A 319 4.34 -28.48 3.01
C LEU A 319 4.24 -29.86 2.35
N VAL A 320 4.83 -30.91 2.96
CA VAL A 320 4.71 -32.28 2.46
C VAL A 320 3.25 -32.72 2.48
N ARG A 321 2.58 -32.57 3.63
CA ARG A 321 1.16 -32.89 3.77
C ARG A 321 0.32 -32.17 2.72
N PHE A 322 0.54 -30.88 2.53
CA PHE A 322 -0.15 -30.09 1.50
C PHE A 322 0.12 -30.61 0.09
N ALA A 323 1.37 -30.95 -0.25
CA ALA A 323 1.73 -31.49 -1.57
C ALA A 323 1.06 -32.86 -1.86
N VAL A 324 0.86 -33.67 -0.83
CA VAL A 324 0.23 -35.00 -0.93
C VAL A 324 -1.30 -34.89 -1.00
N GLU A 325 -1.90 -34.10 -0.10
CA GLU A 325 -3.34 -34.10 0.15
C GLU A 325 -4.14 -33.09 -0.70
N HIS A 326 -3.50 -32.07 -1.29
CA HIS A 326 -4.24 -31.03 -2.01
C HIS A 326 -5.05 -31.61 -3.20
N PRO A 327 -6.32 -31.23 -3.39
CA PRO A 327 -7.19 -31.87 -4.38
C PRO A 327 -6.76 -31.62 -5.84
N THR A 328 -6.03 -30.54 -6.11
CA THR A 328 -5.69 -30.13 -7.49
C THR A 328 -4.23 -30.39 -7.84
N GLY A 329 -4.03 -31.06 -8.98
CA GLY A 329 -2.69 -31.41 -9.49
C GLY A 329 -1.74 -30.21 -9.69
N PRO A 330 -2.17 -29.08 -10.29
CA PRO A 330 -1.29 -27.93 -10.49
C PRO A 330 -0.71 -27.36 -9.19
N VAL A 331 -1.51 -27.27 -8.13
CA VAL A 331 -1.05 -26.78 -6.82
C VAL A 331 -0.10 -27.77 -6.16
N ARG A 332 -0.38 -29.08 -6.24
CA ARG A 332 0.54 -30.13 -5.77
C ARG A 332 1.90 -30.04 -6.44
N VAL A 333 1.94 -29.82 -7.76
CA VAL A 333 3.20 -29.63 -8.50
C VAL A 333 3.97 -28.42 -7.99
N GLN A 334 3.29 -27.29 -7.74
CA GLN A 334 3.94 -26.11 -7.14
C GLN A 334 4.49 -26.40 -5.74
N ALA A 335 3.78 -27.20 -4.94
CA ALA A 335 4.21 -27.57 -3.60
C ALA A 335 5.47 -28.45 -3.64
N MET A 336 5.53 -29.39 -4.58
CA MET A 336 6.71 -30.23 -4.79
C MET A 336 7.91 -29.43 -5.29
N LEU A 337 7.69 -28.49 -6.22
CA LEU A 337 8.75 -27.58 -6.66
C LEU A 337 9.29 -26.73 -5.49
N ALA A 338 8.40 -26.23 -4.63
CA ALA A 338 8.80 -25.53 -3.42
C ALA A 338 9.60 -26.44 -2.48
N LEU A 339 9.15 -27.68 -2.23
CA LEU A 339 9.86 -28.67 -1.41
C LEU A 339 11.27 -28.99 -1.94
N THR A 340 11.42 -29.23 -3.25
CA THR A 340 12.74 -29.44 -3.87
C THR A 340 13.69 -28.29 -3.57
N ARG A 341 13.19 -27.05 -3.58
CA ARG A 341 14.01 -25.85 -3.30
C ARG A 341 14.40 -25.71 -1.83
N VAL A 342 13.52 -26.07 -0.89
CA VAL A 342 13.73 -25.76 0.53
C VAL A 342 14.37 -26.90 1.34
N VAL A 343 14.29 -28.14 0.87
CA VAL A 343 14.79 -29.32 1.59
C VAL A 343 16.29 -29.55 1.38
N GLY A 344 16.84 -29.24 0.20
CA GLY A 344 18.27 -29.36 -0.10
C GLY A 344 18.85 -30.78 -0.16
N GLY A 345 18.01 -31.81 -0.02
CA GLY A 345 18.40 -33.24 -0.02
C GLY A 345 17.20 -34.20 -0.07
N GLY A 346 16.11 -33.76 -0.72
CA GLY A 346 14.89 -34.55 -0.94
C GLY A 346 14.79 -35.09 -2.36
N PRO A 347 13.68 -35.75 -2.71
CA PRO A 347 13.42 -36.22 -4.07
C PRO A 347 13.43 -35.08 -5.10
N GLU A 348 13.98 -35.34 -6.28
CA GLU A 348 13.80 -34.48 -7.48
C GLU A 348 12.56 -34.92 -8.28
N SER A 349 11.46 -35.20 -7.58
CA SER A 349 10.24 -35.79 -8.15
C SER A 349 9.04 -34.88 -8.03
N LEU A 350 8.13 -35.02 -9.00
CA LEU A 350 6.79 -34.42 -8.99
C LEU A 350 5.71 -35.45 -8.63
N ARG A 351 6.10 -36.60 -8.07
CA ARG A 351 5.20 -37.64 -7.56
C ARG A 351 5.04 -37.46 -6.06
N ALA A 352 3.81 -37.49 -5.57
CA ALA A 352 3.57 -37.30 -4.14
C ALA A 352 4.04 -38.48 -3.30
N GLU A 353 3.96 -39.68 -3.87
CA GLU A 353 4.36 -40.93 -3.23
C GLU A 353 5.85 -40.85 -2.81
N ASP A 354 6.70 -40.31 -3.69
CA ASP A 354 8.13 -40.15 -3.41
C ASP A 354 8.39 -39.17 -2.24
N TRP A 355 7.57 -38.12 -2.12
CA TRP A 355 7.66 -37.14 -1.03
C TRP A 355 7.11 -37.68 0.29
N GLU A 356 6.04 -38.49 0.24
CA GLU A 356 5.47 -39.17 1.39
C GLU A 356 6.46 -40.20 1.96
N ASP A 357 7.01 -41.06 1.11
CA ASP A 357 8.02 -42.06 1.49
C ASP A 357 9.27 -41.40 2.09
N TRP A 358 9.74 -40.31 1.47
CA TRP A 358 10.87 -39.53 1.98
C TRP A 358 10.58 -38.94 3.37
N TRP A 359 9.39 -38.40 3.59
CA TRP A 359 9.01 -37.80 4.86
C TRP A 359 8.89 -38.84 5.98
N LEU A 360 8.33 -40.02 5.67
CA LEU A 360 8.25 -41.15 6.60
C LEU A 360 9.65 -41.63 6.99
N ALA A 361 10.55 -41.81 6.02
CA ALA A 361 11.93 -42.23 6.27
C ALA A 361 12.70 -41.20 7.12
N ARG A 362 12.56 -39.90 6.82
CA ARG A 362 13.17 -38.81 7.57
C ARG A 362 12.67 -38.75 9.01
N SER A 363 11.36 -38.91 9.22
CA SER A 363 10.74 -38.89 10.54
C SER A 363 11.18 -40.09 11.39
N ALA A 364 11.29 -41.28 10.79
CA ALA A 364 11.75 -42.49 11.46
C ALA A 364 13.23 -42.41 11.91
N ALA A 365 14.06 -41.65 11.19
CA ALA A 365 15.48 -41.48 11.52
C ALA A 365 15.74 -40.59 12.76
N GLY A 366 14.71 -40.09 13.44
CA GLY A 366 14.86 -39.26 14.65
C GLY A 366 15.44 -37.87 14.38
N VAL A 367 15.47 -37.45 13.11
CA VAL A 367 15.85 -36.08 12.71
C VAL A 367 14.70 -35.09 13.01
N SER A 368 13.49 -35.59 13.27
CA SER A 368 12.35 -34.78 13.71
C SER A 368 12.20 -34.83 15.23
N ALA A 369 12.12 -33.66 15.86
CA ALA A 369 11.48 -33.58 17.17
C ALA A 369 9.99 -33.94 16.98
N PRO A 370 9.37 -34.68 17.92
CA PRO A 370 7.97 -35.06 17.79
C PRO A 370 7.09 -33.82 17.65
N VAL A 371 6.33 -33.75 16.56
CA VAL A 371 5.26 -32.76 16.39
C VAL A 371 4.22 -33.05 17.48
N PRO A 372 3.89 -32.10 18.37
CA PRO A 372 2.84 -32.34 19.36
C PRO A 372 1.55 -32.64 18.60
N ALA A 373 0.94 -33.78 18.89
CA ALA A 373 -0.38 -34.14 18.40
C ALA A 373 -1.34 -32.97 18.66
N GLY A 374 -1.77 -32.30 17.59
CA GLY A 374 -2.70 -31.19 17.70
C GLY A 374 -3.93 -31.63 18.46
N THR A 375 -4.20 -30.97 19.59
CA THR A 375 -5.48 -31.09 20.28
C THR A 375 -6.57 -30.67 19.31
N GLY A 376 -7.42 -31.62 18.92
CA GLY A 376 -8.55 -31.37 18.04
C GLY A 376 -9.40 -30.21 18.57
N ARG A 377 -9.79 -29.32 17.66
CA ARG A 377 -10.94 -28.44 17.81
C ARG A 377 -11.82 -28.62 16.60
#